data_AF-A0A9K3IWM0-F1
#
_entry.id   AF-A0A9K3IWM0-F1
#
_cell.length_a   1.000
_cell.length_b   1.000
_cell.length_c   1.000
_cell.angle_alpha   90.00
_cell.angle_beta   90.00
_cell.angle_gamma   90.00
#
_symmetry.space_group_name_H-M   'P 1'
#
loop_
_entity.id
_entity.type
_entity.pdbx_description
1 polymer ?
#
loop_
_entity_poly.entity_id
_entity_poly.type
_entity_poly.pdbx_seq_one_letter_code
_entity_poly.pdbx_strand_id
1 'polypeptide(L)'
;MPSEREIAFPLKDDKITLFAEFFRFCNFLLPITIFCKSMLDEYAVYISQMHPLGLAKLRHFEYACLSLGFLPEPLVFRALYSLVWKTPFFTFDRRSTDETCLRLVPASCRGKDWKKKFFYVDANVIPGEMHWRAMSAKEKVKDVAPPKAEYQENALFKALTTHPSEITIVPDGALALVGMSLCWRDVQIYPALRTADGSPFTRADLLYPERSSSILAADRPLHPGEDNILRANVSNFLISPSHMDRVL
;
A
#
# COMPACT_ATOMS: atom_id res chain seq x y z
N MET A 1 -0.38 -19.33 14.64
CA MET A 1 0.68 -19.35 13.60
C MET A 1 0.64 -20.72 12.93
N PRO A 2 0.77 -20.80 11.59
CA PRO A 2 0.87 -22.07 10.87
C PRO A 2 2.00 -22.95 11.40
N SER A 3 1.83 -24.27 11.34
CA SER A 3 2.92 -25.20 11.70
C SER A 3 4.03 -25.19 10.62
N GLU A 4 5.24 -25.63 10.95
CA GLU A 4 6.37 -25.68 9.97
C GLU A 4 6.08 -26.52 8.72
N ARG A 5 5.09 -27.42 8.79
CA ARG A 5 4.69 -28.29 7.68
C ARG A 5 3.53 -27.74 6.86
N GLU A 6 2.88 -26.67 7.32
CA GLU A 6 1.79 -26.06 6.57
C GLU A 6 2.33 -25.27 5.37
N ILE A 7 1.62 -25.39 4.26
CA ILE A 7 1.88 -24.66 3.02
C ILE A 7 0.85 -23.55 2.84
N ALA A 8 1.25 -22.46 2.20
CA ALA A 8 0.40 -21.28 2.02
C ALA A 8 -0.85 -21.53 1.15
N PHE A 9 -0.83 -22.59 0.34
CA PHE A 9 -1.86 -22.99 -0.60
C PHE A 9 -2.07 -24.51 -0.57
N PRO A 10 -3.28 -25.03 -0.83
CA PRO A 10 -4.52 -24.32 -1.18
C PRO A 10 -5.03 -23.44 -0.05
N LEU A 11 -5.88 -22.45 -0.39
CA LEU A 11 -6.53 -21.62 0.62
C LEU A 11 -7.40 -22.49 1.53
N LYS A 12 -7.46 -22.12 2.81
CA LYS A 12 -8.39 -22.73 3.77
C LYS A 12 -9.72 -22.00 3.69
N ASP A 13 -10.82 -22.73 3.84
CA ASP A 13 -12.17 -22.15 3.87
C ASP A 13 -12.26 -21.05 4.94
N ASP A 14 -12.95 -19.96 4.61
CA ASP A 14 -13.12 -18.77 5.45
C ASP A 14 -11.82 -18.12 5.96
N LYS A 15 -10.67 -18.41 5.32
CA LYS A 15 -9.38 -17.82 5.66
C LYS A 15 -8.67 -17.21 4.46
N ILE A 16 -7.92 -16.16 4.75
CA ILE A 16 -6.97 -15.54 3.83
C ILE A 16 -5.57 -15.91 4.29
N THR A 17 -4.72 -16.31 3.36
CA THR A 17 -3.29 -16.47 3.60
C THR A 17 -2.58 -15.13 3.39
N LEU A 18 -2.00 -14.55 4.44
CA LEU A 18 -1.17 -13.35 4.32
C LEU A 18 0.29 -13.67 4.64
N PHE A 19 1.21 -13.22 3.80
CA PHE A 19 2.64 -13.40 4.03
C PHE A 19 3.16 -12.34 5.01
N ALA A 20 4.05 -12.74 5.91
CA ALA A 20 4.67 -11.83 6.88
C ALA A 20 5.42 -10.67 6.19
N GLU A 21 5.92 -10.90 4.97
CA GLU A 21 6.61 -9.89 4.17
C GLU A 21 5.67 -8.74 3.74
N PHE A 22 4.37 -8.98 3.63
CA PHE A 22 3.38 -7.92 3.36
C PHE A 22 3.48 -6.82 4.42
N PHE A 23 3.53 -7.22 5.69
CA PHE A 23 3.59 -6.29 6.81
C PHE A 23 4.99 -5.71 7.01
N ARG A 24 6.03 -6.53 6.86
CA ARG A 24 7.42 -6.12 7.16
C ARG A 24 8.07 -5.26 6.08
N PHE A 25 7.64 -5.39 4.84
CA PHE A 25 8.30 -4.76 3.69
C PHE A 25 7.33 -3.97 2.81
N CYS A 26 6.08 -4.41 2.67
CA CYS A 26 5.14 -3.75 1.75
C CYS A 26 4.35 -2.61 2.39
N ASN A 27 4.57 -2.29 3.68
CA ASN A 27 3.73 -1.35 4.45
C ASN A 27 2.23 -1.71 4.36
N PHE A 28 1.93 -3.01 4.33
CA PHE A 28 0.56 -3.52 4.35
C PHE A 28 0.03 -3.54 5.78
N LEU A 29 -1.19 -3.05 5.96
CA LEU A 29 -1.89 -2.96 7.24
C LEU A 29 -3.34 -3.38 7.05
N LEU A 30 -3.97 -3.82 8.13
CA LEU A 30 -5.40 -4.07 8.21
C LEU A 30 -6.04 -3.03 9.16
N PRO A 31 -7.25 -2.51 8.86
CA PRO A 31 -8.01 -2.75 7.63
C PRO A 31 -7.28 -2.21 6.39
N ILE A 32 -7.57 -2.79 5.21
CA ILE A 32 -6.97 -2.30 3.96
C ILE A 32 -7.65 -1.01 3.51
N THR A 33 -6.96 -0.21 2.71
CA THR A 33 -7.52 0.99 2.11
C THR A 33 -8.45 0.65 0.94
N ILE A 34 -9.40 1.55 0.66
CA ILE A 34 -10.33 1.42 -0.48
C ILE A 34 -9.56 1.27 -1.78
N PHE A 35 -8.50 2.06 -1.98
CA PHE A 35 -7.68 1.99 -3.18
C PHE A 35 -6.96 0.64 -3.33
N CYS A 36 -6.43 0.09 -2.25
CA CYS A 36 -5.81 -1.24 -2.29
C CYS A 36 -6.83 -2.30 -2.71
N LYS A 37 -8.05 -2.28 -2.15
CA LYS A 37 -9.14 -3.18 -2.56
C LYS A 37 -9.53 -2.97 -4.01
N SER A 38 -9.75 -1.73 -4.45
CA SER A 38 -10.20 -1.43 -5.80
C SER A 38 -9.20 -1.93 -6.85
N MET A 39 -7.90 -1.85 -6.57
CA MET A 39 -6.88 -2.37 -7.47
C MET A 39 -6.85 -3.91 -7.50
N LEU A 40 -7.07 -4.59 -6.37
CA LEU A 40 -7.20 -6.05 -6.36
C LEU A 40 -8.43 -6.50 -7.17
N ASP A 41 -9.55 -5.78 -7.06
CA ASP A 41 -10.80 -6.07 -7.77
C ASP A 41 -10.70 -5.80 -9.26
N GLU A 42 -10.14 -4.65 -9.65
CA GLU A 42 -9.89 -4.26 -11.04
C GLU A 42 -9.12 -5.35 -11.80
N TYR A 43 -8.18 -6.02 -11.12
CA TYR A 43 -7.37 -7.08 -11.69
C TYR A 43 -7.88 -8.49 -11.42
N ALA A 44 -8.97 -8.61 -10.65
CA ALA A 44 -9.52 -9.84 -10.10
C ALA A 44 -8.46 -10.71 -9.39
N VAL A 45 -7.53 -10.10 -8.67
CA VAL A 45 -6.42 -10.80 -8.00
C VAL A 45 -6.69 -10.93 -6.51
N TYR A 46 -6.66 -12.16 -6.02
CA TYR A 46 -6.75 -12.44 -4.59
C TYR A 46 -5.46 -11.99 -3.89
N ILE A 47 -5.54 -11.36 -2.71
CA ILE A 47 -4.36 -10.79 -2.02
C ILE A 47 -3.26 -11.83 -1.76
N SER A 48 -3.61 -13.07 -1.45
CA SER A 48 -2.64 -14.17 -1.30
C SER A 48 -1.88 -14.49 -2.58
N GLN A 49 -2.41 -14.18 -3.76
CA GLN A 49 -1.72 -14.40 -5.04
C GLN A 49 -0.70 -13.30 -5.36
N MET A 50 -0.63 -12.24 -4.55
CA MET A 50 0.32 -11.13 -4.75
C MET A 50 1.72 -11.50 -4.29
N HIS A 51 2.70 -11.21 -5.14
CA HIS A 51 4.10 -11.17 -4.77
C HIS A 51 4.37 -9.92 -3.90
N PRO A 52 5.21 -10.01 -2.84
CA PRO A 52 5.53 -8.86 -1.99
C PRO A 52 6.05 -7.63 -2.76
N LEU A 53 6.90 -7.81 -3.77
CA LEU A 53 7.36 -6.70 -4.62
C LEU A 53 6.24 -6.04 -5.45
N GLY A 54 5.18 -6.76 -5.77
CA GLY A 54 4.01 -6.19 -6.44
C GLY A 54 3.21 -5.35 -5.46
N LEU A 55 2.89 -5.93 -4.30
CA LEU A 55 2.17 -5.23 -3.24
C LEU A 55 2.92 -3.98 -2.75
N ALA A 56 4.26 -4.05 -2.63
CA ALA A 56 5.07 -2.90 -2.24
C ALA A 56 4.98 -1.74 -3.25
N LYS A 57 4.86 -2.01 -4.56
CA LYS A 57 4.63 -0.97 -5.58
C LYS A 57 3.25 -0.35 -5.43
N LEU A 58 2.23 -1.17 -5.22
CA LEU A 58 0.86 -0.70 -4.99
C LEU A 58 0.77 0.22 -3.77
N ARG A 59 1.33 -0.23 -2.64
CA ARG A 59 1.33 0.54 -1.39
C ARG A 59 2.21 1.78 -1.48
N HIS A 60 3.35 1.71 -2.15
CA HIS A 60 4.19 2.89 -2.37
C HIS A 60 3.51 3.92 -3.25
N PHE A 61 2.84 3.52 -4.33
CA PHE A 61 2.08 4.44 -5.17
C PHE A 61 1.04 5.20 -4.35
N GLU A 62 0.26 4.48 -3.54
CA GLU A 62 -0.74 5.09 -2.66
C GLU A 62 -0.11 6.06 -1.65
N TYR A 63 0.97 5.66 -1.01
CA TYR A 63 1.74 6.52 -0.11
C TYR A 63 2.22 7.79 -0.82
N ALA A 64 2.70 7.67 -2.05
CA ALA A 64 3.20 8.80 -2.81
C ALA A 64 2.09 9.77 -3.21
N CYS A 65 0.93 9.27 -3.63
CA CYS A 65 -0.25 10.07 -3.92
C CYS A 65 -0.65 10.90 -2.69
N LEU A 66 -0.83 10.22 -1.55
CA LEU A 66 -1.32 10.85 -0.32
C LEU A 66 -0.29 11.81 0.28
N SER A 67 1.01 11.53 0.13
CA SER A 67 2.09 12.44 0.53
C SER A 67 2.09 13.73 -0.30
N LEU A 68 1.74 13.65 -1.58
CA LEU A 68 1.59 14.82 -2.47
C LEU A 68 0.23 15.52 -2.32
N GLY A 69 -0.66 15.03 -1.45
CA GLY A 69 -1.98 15.61 -1.24
C GLY A 69 -3.02 15.21 -2.28
N PHE A 70 -2.78 14.14 -3.04
CA PHE A 70 -3.72 13.58 -4.01
C PHE A 70 -4.34 12.28 -3.51
N LEU A 71 -5.58 12.02 -3.89
CA LEU A 71 -6.16 10.69 -3.75
C LEU A 71 -5.57 9.76 -4.82
N PRO A 72 -5.28 8.50 -4.50
CA PRO A 72 -4.75 7.54 -5.47
C PRO A 72 -5.81 7.18 -6.51
N GLU A 73 -5.45 7.26 -7.79
CA GLU A 73 -6.35 6.99 -8.92
C GLU A 73 -5.97 5.70 -9.67
N PRO A 74 -6.91 4.75 -9.88
CA PRO A 74 -6.64 3.54 -10.65
C PRO A 74 -6.11 3.79 -12.06
N LEU A 75 -6.63 4.82 -12.75
CA LEU A 75 -6.18 5.20 -14.09
C LEU A 75 -4.68 5.51 -14.11
N VAL A 76 -4.21 6.35 -13.18
CA VAL A 76 -2.81 6.76 -13.08
C VAL A 76 -1.92 5.57 -12.67
N PHE A 77 -2.39 4.73 -11.74
CA PHE A 77 -1.67 3.49 -11.39
C PHE A 77 -1.49 2.59 -12.62
N ARG A 78 -2.57 2.36 -13.39
CA ARG A 78 -2.57 1.54 -14.60
C ARG A 78 -1.73 2.13 -15.74
N ALA A 79 -1.54 3.44 -15.76
CA ALA A 79 -0.63 4.11 -16.70
C ALA A 79 0.85 3.83 -16.37
N LEU A 80 1.20 3.78 -15.08
CA LEU A 80 2.58 3.60 -14.60
C LEU A 80 2.99 2.12 -14.45
N TYR A 81 2.02 1.24 -14.17
CA TYR A 81 2.26 -0.17 -13.88
C TYR A 81 1.40 -1.10 -14.75
N SER A 82 1.92 -2.30 -14.96
CA SER A 82 1.20 -3.41 -15.58
C SER A 82 1.22 -4.62 -14.65
N LEU A 83 0.07 -5.28 -14.50
CA LEU A 83 -0.02 -6.58 -13.86
C LEU A 83 0.67 -7.63 -14.73
N VAL A 84 1.54 -8.42 -14.10
CA VAL A 84 2.24 -9.52 -14.74
C VAL A 84 2.15 -10.78 -13.88
N TRP A 85 2.13 -11.92 -14.55
CA TRP A 85 2.18 -13.23 -13.91
C TRP A 85 3.62 -13.72 -13.88
N LYS A 86 4.19 -13.81 -12.67
CA LYS A 86 5.50 -14.41 -12.41
C LYS A 86 5.26 -15.63 -11.55
N THR A 87 4.94 -16.74 -12.23
CA THR A 87 4.49 -18.00 -11.63
C THR A 87 5.21 -18.33 -10.30
N PRO A 88 4.47 -18.64 -9.22
CA PRO A 88 3.01 -18.75 -9.10
C PRO A 88 2.34 -17.48 -8.53
N PHE A 89 2.90 -16.29 -8.72
CA PHE A 89 2.38 -15.05 -8.14
C PHE A 89 2.14 -13.96 -9.19
N PHE A 90 1.16 -13.11 -8.92
CA PHE A 90 1.02 -11.83 -9.60
C PHE A 90 1.96 -10.79 -9.03
N THR A 91 2.45 -9.90 -9.86
CA THR A 91 3.17 -8.70 -9.43
C THR A 91 2.84 -7.56 -10.38
N PHE A 92 3.18 -6.35 -9.97
CA PHE A 92 3.23 -5.20 -10.86
C PHE A 92 4.65 -4.99 -11.35
N ASP A 93 4.81 -4.84 -12.66
CA ASP A 93 6.02 -4.32 -13.30
C ASP A 93 5.75 -2.89 -13.77
N ARG A 94 6.80 -2.08 -13.86
CA ARG A 94 6.69 -0.73 -14.42
C ARG A 94 6.37 -0.86 -15.92
N ARG A 95 5.47 -0.03 -16.44
CA ARG A 95 5.29 0.07 -17.88
C ARG A 95 6.53 0.65 -18.54
N SER A 96 6.72 0.33 -19.82
CA SER A 96 7.80 0.89 -20.63
C SER A 96 7.43 2.29 -21.11
N THR A 97 7.45 3.24 -20.20
CA THR A 97 7.25 4.68 -20.42
C THR A 97 8.51 5.45 -20.03
N ASP A 98 8.72 6.62 -20.61
CA ASP A 98 9.83 7.50 -20.22
C ASP A 98 9.58 8.10 -18.82
N GLU A 99 8.31 8.24 -18.45
CA GLU A 99 7.86 8.76 -17.17
C GLU A 99 7.77 7.64 -16.11
N THR A 100 8.20 7.93 -14.88
CA THR A 100 8.19 7.00 -13.74
C THR A 100 7.91 7.75 -12.44
N CYS A 101 7.13 7.16 -11.53
CA CYS A 101 6.99 7.66 -10.16
C CYS A 101 8.02 7.03 -9.19
N LEU A 102 8.90 6.18 -9.71
CA LEU A 102 9.90 5.44 -8.95
C LEU A 102 11.30 5.87 -9.37
N ARG A 103 12.11 6.28 -8.38
CA ARG A 103 13.55 6.50 -8.50
C ARG A 103 14.34 5.22 -8.27
N LEU A 104 13.99 4.48 -7.23
CA LEU A 104 14.63 3.21 -6.85
C LEU A 104 13.60 2.15 -6.47
N VAL A 105 13.80 0.93 -6.98
CA VAL A 105 13.00 -0.25 -6.64
C VAL A 105 13.92 -1.30 -6.04
N PRO A 106 13.59 -1.87 -4.86
CA PRO A 106 14.32 -3.00 -4.32
C PRO A 106 14.34 -4.17 -5.31
N ALA A 107 15.52 -4.71 -5.59
CA ALA A 107 15.70 -5.83 -6.51
C ALA A 107 15.06 -7.14 -6.01
N SER A 108 14.86 -7.28 -4.71
CA SER A 108 14.21 -8.42 -4.08
C SER A 108 13.48 -8.02 -2.79
N CYS A 109 12.52 -8.83 -2.36
CA CYS A 109 12.00 -8.75 -1.00
C CYS A 109 13.08 -9.18 0.00
N ARG A 110 13.04 -8.68 1.23
CA ARG A 110 14.13 -8.90 2.21
C ARG A 110 14.19 -10.35 2.68
N GLY A 111 13.04 -11.02 2.81
CA GLY A 111 12.98 -12.42 3.23
C GLY A 111 13.22 -13.43 2.10
N LYS A 112 14.38 -14.10 2.06
CA LYS A 112 14.67 -15.16 1.06
C LYS A 112 13.65 -16.31 1.08
N ASP A 113 13.13 -16.66 2.25
CA ASP A 113 12.10 -17.70 2.48
C ASP A 113 10.72 -17.11 2.81
N TRP A 114 10.37 -15.94 2.27
CA TRP A 114 9.11 -15.25 2.62
C TRP A 114 7.87 -16.14 2.42
N LYS A 115 7.89 -17.05 1.45
CA LYS A 115 6.79 -17.99 1.15
C LYS A 115 6.48 -18.95 2.31
N LYS A 116 7.45 -19.23 3.17
CA LYS A 116 7.28 -20.10 4.36
C LYS A 116 6.78 -19.31 5.58
N LYS A 117 6.71 -17.99 5.49
CA LYS A 117 6.35 -17.09 6.59
C LYS A 117 5.01 -16.46 6.28
N PHE A 118 3.94 -17.15 6.65
CA PHE A 118 2.57 -16.68 6.45
C PHE A 118 1.73 -16.95 7.70
N PHE A 119 0.53 -16.38 7.71
CA PHE A 119 -0.48 -16.68 8.71
C PHE A 119 -1.86 -16.59 8.08
N TYR A 120 -2.82 -17.28 8.71
CA TYR A 120 -4.22 -17.22 8.33
C TYR A 120 -4.90 -16.11 9.10
N VAL A 121 -5.68 -15.30 8.40
CA VAL A 121 -6.65 -14.38 8.99
C VAL A 121 -8.04 -14.75 8.52
N ASP A 122 -9.05 -14.30 9.25
CA ASP A 122 -10.43 -14.50 8.85
C ASP A 122 -10.72 -13.84 7.49
N ALA A 123 -11.50 -14.48 6.61
CA ALA A 123 -11.90 -13.91 5.33
C ALA A 123 -12.61 -12.55 5.49
N ASN A 124 -13.32 -12.35 6.60
CA ASN A 124 -14.08 -11.12 6.86
C ASN A 124 -13.21 -9.91 7.23
N VAL A 125 -11.89 -10.06 7.40
CA VAL A 125 -11.00 -8.91 7.67
C VAL A 125 -10.81 -8.01 6.44
N ILE A 126 -11.08 -8.53 5.24
CA ILE A 126 -11.17 -7.75 4.01
C ILE A 126 -12.63 -7.83 3.54
N PRO A 127 -13.42 -6.76 3.76
CA PRO A 127 -14.82 -6.78 3.34
C PRO A 127 -14.99 -6.97 1.83
N GLY A 128 -16.09 -7.63 1.45
CA GLY A 128 -16.43 -7.92 0.05
C GLY A 128 -15.81 -9.21 -0.47
N GLU A 129 -16.22 -9.60 -1.67
CA GLU A 129 -15.67 -10.78 -2.33
C GLU A 129 -14.22 -10.53 -2.76
N MET A 130 -13.38 -11.56 -2.70
CA MET A 130 -12.06 -11.57 -3.32
C MET A 130 -12.02 -12.68 -4.35
N HIS A 131 -11.64 -12.33 -5.58
CA HIS A 131 -11.66 -13.27 -6.69
C HIS A 131 -10.30 -13.96 -6.85
N TRP A 132 -10.31 -15.29 -6.88
CA TRP A 132 -9.14 -16.07 -7.22
C TRP A 132 -8.94 -16.11 -8.73
N ARG A 133 -7.83 -15.56 -9.22
CA ARG A 133 -7.50 -15.60 -10.64
C ARG A 133 -6.75 -16.86 -11.00
N ALA A 134 -7.39 -17.76 -11.73
CA ALA A 134 -6.70 -18.92 -12.29
C ALA A 134 -5.72 -18.47 -13.38
N MET A 135 -4.46 -18.92 -13.29
CA MET A 135 -3.44 -18.72 -14.32
C MET A 135 -2.63 -20.00 -14.46
N SER A 136 -2.30 -20.37 -15.69
CA SER A 136 -1.34 -21.45 -15.94
C SER A 136 0.11 -20.93 -15.97
N ALA A 137 1.09 -21.83 -15.82
CA ALA A 137 2.51 -21.44 -15.83
C ALA A 137 3.00 -20.79 -17.13
N LYS A 138 2.31 -21.04 -18.25
CA LYS A 138 2.67 -20.51 -19.59
C LYS A 138 1.84 -19.30 -20.01
N GLU A 139 0.82 -18.95 -19.24
CA GLU A 139 -0.09 -17.88 -19.58
C GLU A 139 0.53 -16.51 -19.28
N LYS A 140 0.18 -15.51 -20.10
CA LYS A 140 0.56 -14.12 -19.90
C LYS A 140 -0.66 -13.30 -19.56
N VAL A 141 -0.51 -12.42 -18.58
CA VAL A 141 -1.56 -11.44 -18.26
C VAL A 141 -1.68 -10.47 -19.44
N LYS A 142 -2.90 -10.35 -19.98
CA LYS A 142 -3.25 -9.30 -20.94
C LYS A 142 -3.67 -8.06 -20.17
N ASP A 143 -2.73 -7.16 -19.88
CA ASP A 143 -2.98 -5.86 -19.25
C ASP A 143 -2.72 -4.71 -20.24
N VAL A 144 -3.80 -4.20 -20.84
CA VAL A 144 -3.76 -3.11 -21.82
C VAL A 144 -3.57 -1.78 -21.10
N ALA A 145 -2.57 -1.01 -21.52
CA ALA A 145 -2.31 0.33 -21.00
C ALA A 145 -3.48 1.26 -21.33
N PRO A 146 -3.89 2.15 -20.41
CA PRO A 146 -4.76 3.26 -20.76
C PRO A 146 -4.14 4.10 -21.89
N PRO A 147 -4.94 4.68 -22.81
CA PRO A 147 -4.46 5.63 -23.80
C PRO A 147 -3.76 6.84 -23.16
N LYS A 148 -2.61 7.25 -23.70
CA LYS A 148 -1.82 8.38 -23.15
C LYS A 148 -2.64 9.67 -23.00
N ALA A 149 -3.56 9.93 -23.92
CA ALA A 149 -4.43 11.09 -23.89
C ALA A 149 -5.32 11.17 -22.62
N GLU A 150 -5.60 10.04 -21.97
CA GLU A 150 -6.47 9.99 -20.78
C GLU A 150 -5.74 10.39 -19.48
N TYR A 151 -4.42 10.24 -19.42
CA TYR A 151 -3.66 10.47 -18.18
C TYR A 151 -2.52 11.48 -18.29
N GLN A 152 -2.05 11.86 -19.49
CA GLN A 152 -0.87 12.74 -19.61
C GLN A 152 -1.08 14.13 -19.00
N GLU A 153 -2.31 14.66 -19.05
CA GLU A 153 -2.66 15.95 -18.46
C GLU A 153 -3.11 15.85 -17.00
N ASN A 154 -3.24 14.62 -16.46
CA ASN A 154 -3.69 14.38 -15.10
C ASN A 154 -2.68 14.96 -14.08
N ALA A 155 -3.18 15.74 -13.13
CA ALA A 155 -2.36 16.44 -12.15
C ALA A 155 -1.59 15.48 -11.23
N LEU A 156 -2.22 14.38 -10.81
CA LEU A 156 -1.57 13.33 -10.01
C LEU A 156 -0.44 12.66 -10.81
N PHE A 157 -0.69 12.31 -12.08
CA PHE A 157 0.33 11.73 -12.95
C PHE A 157 1.56 12.65 -13.07
N LYS A 158 1.34 13.95 -13.35
CA LYS A 158 2.41 14.96 -13.44
C LYS A 158 3.15 15.12 -12.11
N ALA A 159 2.42 15.18 -11.00
CA ALA A 159 3.00 15.33 -9.66
C ALA A 159 3.92 14.15 -9.33
N LEU A 160 3.43 12.91 -9.52
CA LEU A 160 4.20 11.69 -9.25
C LEU A 160 5.45 11.56 -10.13
N THR A 161 5.34 11.91 -11.41
CA THR A 161 6.44 11.76 -12.38
C THR A 161 7.49 12.87 -12.26
N THR A 162 7.12 14.03 -11.71
CA THR A 162 8.03 15.11 -11.35
C THR A 162 8.73 14.84 -10.01
N HIS A 163 8.11 14.04 -9.13
CA HIS A 163 8.61 13.71 -7.80
C HIS A 163 8.82 12.20 -7.62
N PRO A 164 9.68 11.54 -8.43
CA PRO A 164 9.90 10.10 -8.31
C PRO A 164 10.55 9.76 -6.96
N SER A 165 9.96 8.79 -6.26
CA SER A 165 10.37 8.39 -4.91
C SER A 165 10.85 6.94 -4.85
N GLU A 166 11.30 6.49 -3.68
CA GLU A 166 11.84 5.15 -3.48
C GLU A 166 10.91 4.28 -2.64
N ILE A 167 10.85 2.99 -2.96
CA ILE A 167 10.12 2.03 -2.14
C ILE A 167 10.96 1.71 -0.90
N THR A 168 10.54 2.27 0.24
CA THR A 168 11.15 2.04 1.56
C THR A 168 10.12 1.52 2.56
N ILE A 169 10.60 1.07 3.71
CA ILE A 169 9.74 0.80 4.86
C ILE A 169 9.40 2.15 5.47
N VAL A 170 8.10 2.44 5.59
CA VAL A 170 7.60 3.72 6.07
C VAL A 170 7.29 3.58 7.56
N PRO A 171 7.74 4.53 8.42
CA PRO A 171 7.37 4.52 9.83
C PRO A 171 5.86 4.64 10.05
N ASP A 172 5.33 3.97 11.08
CA ASP A 172 3.89 3.93 11.37
C ASP A 172 3.26 5.34 11.51
N GLY A 173 3.97 6.28 12.13
CA GLY A 173 3.50 7.67 12.25
C GLY A 173 3.36 8.38 10.90
N ALA A 174 4.24 8.09 9.94
CA ALA A 174 4.11 8.62 8.58
C ALA A 174 2.93 7.96 7.84
N LEU A 175 2.72 6.65 8.00
CA LEU A 175 1.53 5.96 7.46
C LEU A 175 0.24 6.52 8.05
N ALA A 176 0.20 6.80 9.36
CA ALA A 176 -0.94 7.43 10.02
C ALA A 176 -1.18 8.85 9.50
N LEU A 177 -0.12 9.67 9.36
CA LEU A 177 -0.19 11.03 8.83
C LEU A 177 -0.81 11.10 7.44
N VAL A 178 -0.41 10.19 6.55
CA VAL A 178 -0.91 10.19 5.17
C VAL A 178 -2.27 9.50 5.02
N GLY A 179 -2.77 8.85 6.06
CA GLY A 179 -4.07 8.17 6.05
C GLY A 179 -4.02 6.73 5.52
N MET A 180 -2.90 6.04 5.70
CA MET A 180 -2.69 4.63 5.34
C MET A 180 -2.62 3.69 6.56
N SER A 181 -2.65 4.22 7.79
CA SER A 181 -2.81 3.46 9.02
C SER A 181 -3.90 4.08 9.91
N LEU A 182 -4.80 3.25 10.43
CA LEU A 182 -5.67 3.61 11.56
C LEU A 182 -5.06 3.20 12.91
N CYS A 183 -3.98 2.43 12.90
CA CYS A 183 -3.32 2.00 14.13
C CYS A 183 -2.42 3.13 14.64
N TRP A 184 -3.00 4.02 15.44
CA TRP A 184 -2.25 5.04 16.17
C TRP A 184 -2.47 4.93 17.67
N ARG A 185 -1.38 5.13 18.42
CA ARG A 185 -1.26 4.79 19.84
C ARG A 185 -2.19 5.59 20.77
N ASP A 186 -2.52 6.83 20.40
CA ASP A 186 -3.36 7.72 21.22
C ASP A 186 -4.06 8.75 20.33
N VAL A 187 -5.39 8.80 20.37
CA VAL A 187 -6.22 9.73 19.59
C VAL A 187 -6.07 11.19 20.02
N GLN A 188 -5.53 11.45 21.21
CA GLN A 188 -5.22 12.80 21.71
C GLN A 188 -3.86 13.30 21.25
N ILE A 189 -3.09 12.44 20.57
CA ILE A 189 -1.76 12.75 20.08
C ILE A 189 -1.76 12.66 18.55
N TYR A 190 -1.26 13.69 17.90
CA TYR A 190 -1.01 13.69 16.47
C TYR A 190 0.47 13.36 16.21
N PRO A 191 0.80 12.43 15.29
CA PRO A 191 2.15 12.24 14.83
C PRO A 191 2.66 13.55 14.27
N ALA A 192 3.83 13.96 14.73
CA ALA A 192 4.57 15.06 14.16
C ALA A 192 5.88 14.50 13.61
N LEU A 193 6.31 15.03 12.48
CA LEU A 193 7.63 14.73 11.96
C LEU A 193 8.43 16.03 12.03
N ARG A 194 9.63 15.93 12.60
CA ARG A 194 10.57 17.04 12.66
C ARG A 194 11.84 16.64 11.93
N THR A 195 12.43 17.58 11.22
CA THR A 195 13.82 17.47 10.79
C THR A 195 14.76 17.44 12.00
N ALA A 196 16.01 17.05 11.80
CA ALA A 196 17.02 16.97 12.85
C ALA A 196 17.30 18.35 13.50
N ASP A 197 17.06 19.45 12.78
CA ASP A 197 17.17 20.83 13.26
C ASP A 197 15.89 21.34 13.96
N GLY A 198 14.85 20.51 14.08
CA GLY A 198 13.60 20.83 14.77
C GLY A 198 12.53 21.49 13.91
N SER A 199 12.81 21.78 12.63
CA SER A 199 11.83 22.37 11.70
C SER A 199 10.65 21.43 11.42
N PRO A 200 9.45 21.97 11.10
CA PRO A 200 8.30 21.15 10.73
C PRO A 200 8.57 20.41 9.42
N PHE A 201 8.26 19.13 9.40
CA PHE A 201 8.35 18.31 8.19
C PHE A 201 7.01 18.36 7.43
N THR A 202 7.04 18.63 6.12
CA THR A 202 5.81 18.70 5.32
C THR A 202 5.39 17.31 4.81
N ARG A 203 4.13 17.16 4.36
CA ARG A 203 3.67 15.92 3.72
C ARG A 203 4.46 15.59 2.45
N ALA A 204 4.96 16.58 1.72
CA ALA A 204 5.78 16.33 0.53
C ALA A 204 7.19 15.83 0.88
N ASP A 205 7.75 16.24 2.03
CA ASP A 205 9.07 15.77 2.48
C ASP A 205 9.07 14.25 2.77
N LEU A 206 7.89 13.66 3.04
CA LEU A 206 7.70 12.21 3.26
C LEU A 206 8.11 11.34 2.07
N LEU A 207 8.16 11.91 0.87
CA LEU A 207 8.56 11.21 -0.34
C LEU A 207 10.07 11.01 -0.49
N TYR A 208 10.88 11.80 0.21
CA TYR A 208 12.32 11.89 -0.04
C TYR A 208 13.14 11.32 1.12
N PRO A 209 13.50 10.02 1.07
CA PRO A 209 14.15 9.35 2.18
C PRO A 209 15.57 9.85 2.50
N GLU A 210 16.26 10.53 1.57
CA GLU A 210 17.53 11.19 1.90
C GLU A 210 17.35 12.38 2.86
N ARG A 211 16.14 12.94 2.96
CA ARG A 211 15.73 13.84 4.05
C ARG A 211 15.19 13.07 5.26
N SER A 212 14.91 11.76 5.13
CA SER A 212 14.28 10.93 6.17
C SER A 212 15.20 10.39 7.25
N SER A 213 16.50 10.24 7.00
CA SER A 213 17.47 9.95 8.08
C SER A 213 17.54 11.06 9.14
N SER A 214 16.91 12.20 8.86
CA SER A 214 16.75 13.35 9.76
C SER A 214 15.34 13.46 10.34
N ILE A 215 14.42 12.54 10.03
CA ILE A 215 13.06 12.56 10.59
C ILE A 215 13.12 12.00 12.01
N LEU A 216 12.91 12.89 12.97
CA LEU A 216 12.61 12.50 14.33
C LEU A 216 11.10 12.35 14.45
N ALA A 217 10.66 11.13 14.74
CA ALA A 217 9.28 10.90 15.17
C ALA A 217 9.04 11.75 16.42
N ALA A 218 8.05 12.62 16.33
CA ALA A 218 7.59 13.45 17.41
C ALA A 218 6.08 13.27 17.56
N ASP A 219 5.58 13.80 18.66
CA ASP A 219 4.18 13.78 19.00
C ASP A 219 3.78 15.22 19.31
N ARG A 220 2.60 15.63 18.84
CA ARG A 220 1.99 16.86 19.30
C ARG A 220 0.61 16.58 19.88
N PRO A 221 0.15 17.36 20.87
CA PRO A 221 -1.24 17.32 21.28
C PRO A 221 -2.18 17.61 20.11
N LEU A 222 -3.33 16.94 20.09
CA LEU A 222 -4.44 17.29 19.22
C LEU A 222 -4.89 18.72 19.54
N HIS A 223 -5.01 19.56 18.53
CA HIS A 223 -5.45 20.94 18.75
C HIS A 223 -6.98 21.03 18.91
N PRO A 224 -7.51 21.98 19.69
CA PRO A 224 -8.95 22.17 19.81
C PRO A 224 -9.61 22.37 18.44
N GLY A 225 -10.62 21.56 18.11
CA GLY A 225 -11.36 21.61 16.85
C GLY A 225 -10.73 20.82 15.69
N GLU A 226 -9.57 20.18 15.92
CA GLU A 226 -8.96 19.28 14.94
C GLU A 226 -9.54 17.87 15.05
N ASP A 227 -9.81 17.24 13.91
CA ASP A 227 -10.16 15.82 13.87
C ASP A 227 -8.93 14.96 14.26
N ASN A 228 -9.16 13.97 15.12
CA ASN A 228 -8.12 12.97 15.38
C ASN A 228 -7.84 12.13 14.13
N ILE A 229 -6.70 11.43 14.11
CA ILE A 229 -6.24 10.63 12.98
C ILE A 229 -7.29 9.62 12.51
N LEU A 230 -8.02 8.99 13.44
CA LEU A 230 -9.04 8.02 13.07
C LEU A 230 -10.13 8.70 12.26
N ARG A 231 -10.73 9.77 12.79
CA ARG A 231 -11.79 10.52 12.09
C ARG A 231 -11.31 11.13 10.78
N ALA A 232 -10.11 11.70 10.77
CA ALA A 232 -9.53 12.32 9.60
C ALA A 232 -9.30 11.33 8.44
N ASN A 233 -9.07 10.03 8.74
CA ASN A 233 -8.63 9.06 7.74
C ASN A 233 -9.56 7.86 7.55
N VAL A 234 -10.57 7.64 8.42
CA VAL A 234 -11.45 6.45 8.39
C VAL A 234 -12.09 6.23 7.02
N SER A 235 -12.42 7.31 6.30
CA SER A 235 -13.01 7.28 4.96
C SER A 235 -12.09 6.69 3.88
N ASN A 236 -10.79 6.58 4.13
CA ASN A 236 -9.84 5.94 3.21
C ASN A 236 -9.85 4.41 3.34
N PHE A 237 -10.49 3.85 4.37
CA PHE A 237 -10.41 2.43 4.71
C PHE A 237 -11.68 1.68 4.37
N LEU A 238 -11.50 0.42 3.99
CA LEU A 238 -12.59 -0.52 3.84
C LEU A 238 -12.87 -1.17 5.20
N ILE A 239 -13.88 -0.66 5.89
CA ILE A 239 -14.29 -1.14 7.22
C ILE A 239 -15.68 -1.77 7.08
N SER A 240 -15.86 -2.98 7.61
CA SER A 240 -17.19 -3.58 7.70
C SER A 240 -18.09 -2.71 8.60
N PRO A 241 -19.39 -2.53 8.27
CA PRO A 241 -20.33 -1.86 9.15
C PRO A 241 -20.29 -2.38 10.60
N SER A 242 -20.12 -3.70 10.78
CA SER A 242 -20.01 -4.34 12.10
C SER A 242 -18.77 -3.95 12.92
N HIS A 243 -17.75 -3.38 12.27
CA HIS A 243 -16.51 -2.93 12.88
C HIS A 243 -16.43 -1.41 13.04
N MET A 244 -17.28 -0.66 12.34
CA MET A 244 -17.29 0.80 12.40
C MET A 244 -17.65 1.32 13.80
N ASP A 245 -18.60 0.68 14.48
CA ASP A 245 -19.02 0.99 15.86
C ASP A 245 -17.93 0.71 16.92
N ARG A 246 -16.84 0.03 16.55
CA ARG A 246 -15.71 -0.28 17.45
C ARG A 246 -14.47 0.56 17.18
N VAL A 247 -14.46 1.32 16.08
CA VAL A 247 -13.32 2.11 15.60
C VAL A 247 -13.56 3.62 15.80
N LEU A 248 -14.82 4.06 15.88
CA LEU A 248 -15.22 5.45 16.13
C LEU A 248 -15.63 5.68 17.59
#